data_AF-A0A0H3KYJ5-F1
#
_entry.id   AF-A0A0H3KYJ5-F1
#
_cell.length_a   1.000
_cell.length_b   1.000
_cell.length_c   1.000
_cell.angle_alpha   90.00
_cell.angle_beta   90.00
_cell.angle_gamma   90.00
#
_symmetry.space_group_name_H-M   'P 1'
#
loop_
_entity.id
_entity.type
_entity.pdbx_description
1 polymer ?
#
loop_
_entity_poly.entity_id
_entity_poly.type
_entity_poly.pdbx_seq_one_letter_code
_entity_poly.pdbx_strand_id
1 'polypeptide(L)'
;MKAVRYTLLTVAMLVSGCASSSGTDANSSQQVSWWNPLSYHWSAALPWNWFGSSLTATEQGVGGINGSTTMTEAAIKEGLKGKYDLRQGMRGHNGQVVSFWQAMDDGKVMLVIYGQTQVDRIEVLDSRIASADGSKIGDAFSAKFDKAFNNCVLASGLDTRDVECRAPNSQHLRYVYSGTWHGPEGLMPSDDTLKSWTLSKIVWQR
;
A
#
# COMPACT_ATOMS: atom_id res chain seq x y z
N MET A 1 3.87 51.88 -22.53
CA MET A 1 4.60 52.54 -21.43
C MET A 1 3.71 53.59 -20.78
N LYS A 2 3.50 53.48 -19.45
CA LYS A 2 3.16 54.53 -18.44
C LYS A 2 1.88 55.39 -18.68
N ALA A 3 0.98 55.66 -17.73
CA ALA A 3 0.90 55.39 -16.29
C ALA A 3 -0.49 55.84 -15.74
N VAL A 4 -1.05 55.06 -14.79
CA VAL A 4 -1.66 55.48 -13.49
C VAL A 4 -2.98 56.28 -13.55
N ARG A 5 -4.05 55.88 -12.83
CA ARG A 5 -4.32 56.25 -11.42
C ARG A 5 -5.24 55.25 -10.69
N TYR A 6 -4.84 54.96 -9.45
CA TYR A 6 -5.54 54.20 -8.42
C TYR A 6 -6.54 55.09 -7.66
N THR A 7 -7.66 54.52 -7.22
CA THR A 7 -8.49 55.10 -6.17
C THR A 7 -8.97 54.00 -5.24
N LEU A 8 -8.47 54.02 -4.01
CA LEU A 8 -8.97 53.27 -2.86
C LEU A 8 -10.18 54.00 -2.28
N LEU A 9 -11.22 53.25 -1.88
CA LEU A 9 -12.27 53.75 -1.00
C LEU A 9 -12.63 52.67 0.02
N THR A 10 -12.11 52.84 1.22
CA THR A 10 -12.49 52.19 2.47
C THR A 10 -13.69 52.92 3.07
N VAL A 11 -14.75 52.21 3.44
CA VAL A 11 -15.76 52.71 4.37
C VAL A 11 -16.13 51.59 5.34
N ALA A 12 -15.80 51.81 6.61
CA ALA A 12 -16.31 51.08 7.75
C ALA A 12 -17.50 51.85 8.35
N MET A 13 -18.59 51.16 8.70
CA MET A 13 -19.64 51.68 9.59
C MET A 13 -20.05 50.62 10.61
N LEU A 14 -20.27 51.11 11.83
CA LEU A 14 -20.43 50.39 13.08
C LEU A 14 -21.90 50.07 13.42
N VAL A 15 -22.12 48.85 13.93
CA VAL A 15 -22.80 48.43 15.18
C VAL A 15 -24.21 48.97 15.58
N SER A 16 -25.05 47.98 15.93
CA SER A 16 -26.13 47.90 16.95
C SER A 16 -27.56 48.38 16.67
N GLY A 17 -28.51 47.49 16.97
CA GLY A 17 -29.95 47.76 17.14
C GLY A 17 -30.73 46.49 17.52
N CYS A 18 -31.33 46.47 18.72
CA CYS A 18 -32.12 45.38 19.30
C CYS A 18 -33.58 45.42 18.81
N ALA A 19 -34.25 44.27 18.68
CA ALA A 19 -35.72 44.19 18.71
C ALA A 19 -36.20 42.80 19.14
N SER A 20 -37.10 42.79 20.12
CA SER A 20 -37.81 41.64 20.68
C SER A 20 -39.32 41.80 20.45
N SER A 21 -40.02 40.73 20.05
CA SER A 21 -41.46 40.45 20.29
C SER A 21 -41.77 39.05 19.71
N SER A 22 -41.99 38.03 20.54
CA SER A 22 -43.24 37.60 21.19
C SER A 22 -44.25 36.94 20.25
N GLY A 23 -44.41 35.62 20.41
CA GLY A 23 -45.48 34.79 19.84
C GLY A 23 -45.51 33.45 20.59
N THR A 24 -46.40 33.37 21.57
CA THR A 24 -46.69 32.28 22.50
C THR A 24 -47.28 31.05 21.81
N ASP A 25 -46.95 29.84 22.26
CA ASP A 25 -47.98 28.93 22.79
C ASP A 25 -47.40 27.74 23.57
N ALA A 26 -48.18 27.35 24.56
CA ALA A 26 -47.82 26.54 25.70
C ALA A 26 -47.74 25.04 25.39
N ASN A 27 -46.68 24.38 25.85
CA ASN A 27 -46.86 23.16 26.63
C ASN A 27 -45.63 22.89 27.49
N SER A 28 -45.75 23.11 28.79
CA SER A 28 -44.77 22.69 29.78
C SER A 28 -44.91 21.19 30.03
N SER A 29 -44.06 20.39 29.42
CA SER A 29 -43.59 19.16 30.06
C SER A 29 -42.09 19.05 29.85
N GLN A 30 -41.41 18.93 30.99
CA GLN A 30 -39.98 18.86 31.16
C GLN A 30 -39.36 17.79 30.25
N GLN A 31 -38.36 18.14 29.44
CA GLN A 31 -37.13 17.34 29.46
C GLN A 31 -35.90 18.16 29.08
N VAL A 32 -35.13 18.39 30.12
CA VAL A 32 -33.85 19.05 30.20
C VAL A 32 -32.80 18.29 29.34
N SER A 33 -32.16 19.02 28.44
CA SER A 33 -31.09 18.56 27.55
C SER A 33 -29.72 18.66 28.24
N TRP A 34 -29.15 17.53 28.66
CA TRP A 34 -27.73 17.46 28.97
C TRP A 34 -27.17 16.09 28.58
N TRP A 35 -26.11 16.12 27.78
CA TRP A 35 -25.21 15.01 27.42
C TRP A 35 -25.81 13.88 26.57
N ASN A 36 -25.47 13.88 25.27
CA ASN A 36 -25.37 12.65 24.49
C ASN A 36 -23.94 12.49 23.94
N PRO A 37 -23.00 11.86 24.67
CA PRO A 37 -21.63 11.73 24.22
C PRO A 37 -21.31 10.32 23.72
N LEU A 38 -22.23 9.63 23.03
CA LEU A 38 -22.00 8.25 22.60
C LEU A 38 -22.35 8.02 21.12
N SER A 39 -21.72 8.77 20.22
CA SER A 39 -21.46 8.27 18.86
C SER A 39 -20.25 7.34 18.92
N TYR A 40 -20.42 6.15 19.51
CA TYR A 40 -19.41 5.11 19.44
C TYR A 40 -19.36 4.57 18.02
N HIS A 41 -18.37 5.01 17.25
CA HIS A 41 -17.92 4.28 16.08
C HIS A 41 -17.37 2.93 16.56
N TRP A 42 -18.17 1.88 16.42
CA TRP A 42 -17.82 0.48 16.71
C TRP A 42 -16.54 0.01 15.98
N SER A 43 -16.12 0.73 14.94
CA SER A 43 -14.84 0.53 14.25
C SER A 43 -13.62 0.93 15.10
N ALA A 44 -13.74 1.75 16.15
CA ALA A 44 -12.60 2.16 16.97
C ALA A 44 -12.34 1.24 18.19
N ALA A 45 -13.28 0.35 18.52
CA ALA A 45 -13.24 -0.50 19.72
C ALA A 45 -12.64 -1.90 19.49
N LEU A 46 -12.25 -2.23 18.26
CA LEU A 46 -11.54 -3.47 17.97
C LEU A 46 -10.04 -3.26 18.27
N PRO A 47 -9.41 -4.11 19.11
CA PRO A 47 -7.99 -3.99 19.49
C PRO A 47 -7.04 -3.90 18.28
N TRP A 48 -7.49 -4.36 17.12
CA TRP A 48 -6.76 -4.39 15.86
C TRP A 48 -6.46 -3.00 15.26
N ASN A 49 -7.18 -1.95 15.67
CA ASN A 49 -6.93 -0.60 15.18
C ASN A 49 -5.92 0.18 16.02
N TRP A 50 -5.52 -0.35 17.18
CA TRP A 50 -4.58 0.29 18.10
C TRP A 50 -3.15 -0.27 17.99
N PHE A 51 -3.00 -1.54 17.62
CA PHE A 51 -1.74 -2.04 17.10
C PHE A 51 -1.66 -1.63 15.63
N GLY A 52 -0.95 -0.54 15.32
CA GLY A 52 -0.86 -0.02 13.96
C GLY A 52 -0.52 -1.11 12.95
N SER A 53 -1.54 -1.68 12.29
CA SER A 53 -1.45 -2.94 11.55
C SER A 53 -0.23 -2.89 10.62
N SER A 54 0.74 -3.78 10.82
CA SER A 54 1.77 -4.01 9.82
C SER A 54 1.06 -4.30 8.49
N LEU A 55 1.54 -3.70 7.41
CA LEU A 55 0.98 -4.03 6.11
C LEU A 55 1.20 -5.53 5.89
N THR A 56 0.24 -6.21 5.28
CA THR A 56 0.27 -7.65 5.04
C THR A 56 0.01 -7.88 3.56
N ALA A 57 0.76 -8.78 2.95
CA ALA A 57 0.54 -9.22 1.57
C ALA A 57 -0.49 -10.36 1.56
N THR A 58 -1.61 -10.13 0.89
CA THR A 58 -2.78 -11.02 0.86
C THR A 58 -3.16 -11.34 -0.57
N GLU A 59 -4.14 -12.24 -0.75
CA GLU A 59 -4.68 -12.55 -2.07
C GLU A 59 -5.23 -11.32 -2.80
N GLN A 60 -5.73 -10.33 -2.06
CA GLN A 60 -6.36 -9.14 -2.60
C GLN A 60 -5.36 -8.01 -2.89
N GLY A 61 -4.17 -8.03 -2.30
CA GLY A 61 -3.21 -6.95 -2.42
C GLY A 61 -2.30 -6.81 -1.20
N VAL A 62 -1.63 -5.67 -1.08
CA VAL A 62 -0.67 -5.38 0.00
C VAL A 62 -1.15 -4.20 0.82
N GLY A 63 -1.51 -4.46 2.09
CA GLY A 63 -2.14 -3.44 2.92
C GLY A 63 -3.45 -2.95 2.31
N GLY A 64 -3.55 -1.64 2.04
CA GLY A 64 -4.70 -1.05 1.35
C GLY A 64 -4.55 -0.96 -0.18
N ILE A 65 -3.39 -1.33 -0.75
CA ILE A 65 -3.18 -1.30 -2.21
C ILE A 65 -3.66 -2.61 -2.83
N ASN A 66 -4.49 -2.53 -3.87
CA ASN A 66 -5.00 -3.67 -4.62
C ASN A 66 -5.30 -3.29 -6.09
N GLY A 67 -5.89 -4.23 -6.83
CA GLY A 67 -6.21 -4.09 -8.24
C GLY A 67 -7.17 -2.96 -8.64
N SER A 68 -7.79 -2.27 -7.68
CA SER A 68 -8.66 -1.10 -7.91
C SER A 68 -7.98 0.24 -7.57
N THR A 69 -6.82 0.19 -6.90
CA THR A 69 -6.05 1.39 -6.54
C THR A 69 -5.54 2.07 -7.80
N THR A 70 -5.83 3.37 -7.95
CA THR A 70 -5.32 4.16 -9.09
C THR A 70 -3.82 4.39 -8.98
N MET A 71 -3.12 4.45 -10.11
CA MET A 71 -1.66 4.72 -10.20
C MET A 71 -1.29 6.19 -9.92
N THR A 72 -1.79 6.75 -8.82
CA THR A 72 -1.52 8.12 -8.37
C THR A 72 -0.83 8.11 -7.00
N GLU A 73 0.00 9.12 -6.73
CA GLU A 73 0.72 9.23 -5.46
C GLU A 73 -0.23 9.20 -4.26
N ALA A 74 -1.32 9.97 -4.32
CA ALA A 74 -2.27 10.09 -3.23
C ALA A 74 -2.93 8.73 -2.88
N ALA A 75 -3.41 7.99 -3.88
CA ALA A 75 -4.07 6.71 -3.66
C ALA A 75 -3.10 5.64 -3.12
N ILE A 76 -1.86 5.61 -3.63
CA ILE A 76 -0.82 4.70 -3.16
C ILE A 76 -0.41 5.05 -1.73
N LYS A 77 -0.22 6.34 -1.43
CA LYS A 77 0.15 6.83 -0.09
C LYS A 77 -0.93 6.49 0.94
N GLU A 78 -2.20 6.67 0.58
CA GLU A 78 -3.34 6.27 1.40
C GLU A 78 -3.35 4.75 1.64
N GLY A 79 -3.20 3.94 0.59
CA GLY A 79 -3.16 2.49 0.70
C GLY A 79 -2.02 1.95 1.58
N LEU A 80 -0.89 2.67 1.62
CA LEU A 80 0.26 2.38 2.49
C LEU A 80 0.18 3.08 3.85
N LYS A 81 -0.91 3.80 4.15
CA LYS A 81 -1.13 4.55 5.38
C LYS A 81 -0.03 5.57 5.68
N GLY A 82 0.55 6.16 4.63
CA GLY A 82 1.62 7.17 4.75
C GLY A 82 2.93 6.66 5.34
N LYS A 83 3.16 5.34 5.39
CA LYS A 83 4.34 4.73 6.03
C LYS A 83 5.65 4.89 5.24
N TYR A 84 5.59 5.32 3.98
CA TYR A 84 6.73 5.37 3.08
C TYR A 84 6.76 6.68 2.30
N ASP A 85 7.96 7.10 1.93
CA ASP A 85 8.17 8.16 0.94
C ASP A 85 7.99 7.58 -0.46
N LEU A 86 7.24 8.27 -1.32
CA LEU A 86 6.93 7.78 -2.66
C LEU A 86 7.82 8.45 -3.71
N ARG A 87 8.39 7.64 -4.61
CA ARG A 87 9.15 8.11 -5.78
C ARG A 87 8.60 7.48 -7.04
N GLN A 88 8.24 8.30 -8.02
CA GLN A 88 7.86 7.81 -9.35
C GLN A 88 9.10 7.52 -10.21
N GLY A 89 9.04 6.45 -10.98
CA GLY A 89 10.02 6.09 -11.99
C GLY A 89 9.36 5.76 -13.32
N MET A 90 10.16 5.72 -14.38
CA MET A 90 9.75 5.25 -15.70
C MET A 90 10.79 4.27 -16.22
N ARG A 91 10.35 3.20 -16.90
CA ARG A 91 11.24 2.25 -17.57
C ARG A 91 10.67 1.76 -18.88
N GLY A 92 11.54 1.31 -19.78
CA GLY A 92 11.13 0.54 -20.95
C GLY A 92 10.76 -0.89 -20.56
N HIS A 93 9.61 -1.38 -21.02
CA HIS A 93 9.20 -2.78 -20.91
C HIS A 93 8.50 -3.17 -22.21
N ASN A 94 9.03 -4.17 -22.92
CA ASN A 94 8.50 -4.64 -24.21
C ASN A 94 8.29 -3.51 -25.24
N GLY A 95 9.22 -2.55 -25.31
CA GLY A 95 9.14 -1.41 -26.21
C GLY A 95 8.18 -0.28 -25.78
N GLN A 96 7.48 -0.43 -24.66
CA GLN A 96 6.62 0.60 -24.09
C GLN A 96 7.28 1.27 -22.89
N VAL A 97 7.03 2.56 -22.69
CA VAL A 97 7.42 3.25 -21.45
C VAL A 97 6.33 3.03 -20.41
N VAL A 98 6.69 2.38 -19.31
CA VAL A 98 5.80 2.13 -18.17
C VAL A 98 6.28 2.94 -16.97
N SER A 99 5.35 3.66 -16.33
CA SER A 99 5.60 4.31 -15.04
C SER A 99 5.38 3.33 -13.91
N PHE A 100 6.13 3.49 -12.82
CA PHE A 100 5.96 2.73 -11.60
C PHE A 100 6.24 3.63 -10.39
N TRP A 101 5.79 3.19 -9.23
CA TRP A 101 6.06 3.86 -7.96
C TRP A 101 6.99 3.01 -7.11
N GLN A 102 7.92 3.65 -6.41
CA GLN A 102 8.72 3.04 -5.37
C GLN A 102 8.30 3.63 -4.04
N ALA A 103 7.99 2.76 -3.09
CA ALA A 103 7.81 3.13 -1.71
C ALA A 103 9.15 2.96 -0.99
N MET A 104 9.64 4.03 -0.40
CA MET A 104 10.97 4.14 0.17
C MET A 104 10.88 4.29 1.69
N ASP A 105 11.85 3.72 2.40
CA ASP A 105 12.09 3.97 3.82
C ASP A 105 13.60 4.00 4.04
N ASP A 106 14.10 5.01 4.75
CA ASP A 106 15.53 5.24 4.99
C ASP A 106 16.41 5.09 3.73
N GLY A 107 15.96 5.70 2.62
CA GLY A 107 16.66 5.67 1.33
C GLY A 107 16.66 4.31 0.60
N LYS A 108 16.01 3.28 1.14
CA LYS A 108 15.91 1.94 0.54
C LYS A 108 14.53 1.70 -0.07
N VAL A 109 14.51 0.96 -1.17
CA VAL A 109 13.25 0.56 -1.83
C VAL A 109 12.61 -0.57 -1.01
N MET A 110 11.42 -0.31 -0.50
CA MET A 110 10.65 -1.26 0.32
C MET A 110 9.53 -1.93 -0.48
N LEU A 111 8.92 -1.20 -1.41
CA LEU A 111 7.97 -1.75 -2.37
C LEU A 111 8.17 -1.13 -3.75
N VAL A 112 7.83 -1.88 -4.80
CA VAL A 112 7.68 -1.38 -6.16
C VAL A 112 6.28 -1.70 -6.64
N ILE A 113 5.54 -0.66 -7.04
CA ILE A 113 4.15 -0.75 -7.47
C ILE A 113 4.08 -0.46 -8.97
N TYR A 114 3.56 -1.42 -9.72
CA TYR A 114 3.36 -1.35 -11.16
C TYR A 114 1.87 -1.26 -11.49
N GLY A 115 1.61 -0.68 -12.65
CA GLY A 115 0.27 -0.50 -13.19
C GLY A 115 0.26 0.54 -14.29
N GLN A 116 -0.76 0.50 -15.14
CA GLN A 116 -1.01 1.55 -16.13
C GLN A 116 -1.92 2.64 -15.54
N THR A 117 -3.20 2.33 -15.37
CA THR A 117 -4.19 3.22 -14.73
C THR A 117 -4.49 2.82 -13.30
N GLN A 118 -4.50 1.52 -13.04
CA GLN A 118 -4.65 0.89 -11.74
C GLN A 118 -3.47 -0.05 -11.48
N VAL A 119 -3.25 -0.36 -10.21
CA VAL A 119 -2.21 -1.28 -9.77
C VAL A 119 -2.50 -2.68 -10.33
N ASP A 120 -1.49 -3.31 -10.93
CA ASP A 120 -1.57 -4.69 -11.44
C ASP A 120 -0.53 -5.61 -10.81
N ARG A 121 0.54 -5.06 -10.24
CA ARG A 121 1.60 -5.82 -9.59
C ARG A 121 2.27 -5.01 -8.48
N ILE A 122 2.55 -5.67 -7.36
CA ILE A 122 3.23 -5.10 -6.21
C ILE A 122 4.37 -6.04 -5.85
N GLU A 123 5.59 -5.52 -5.85
CA GLU A 123 6.78 -6.21 -5.36
C GLU A 123 7.13 -5.69 -3.97
N VAL A 124 7.16 -6.58 -2.98
CA VAL A 124 7.46 -6.28 -1.59
C VAL A 124 8.86 -6.76 -1.27
N LEU A 125 9.72 -5.84 -0.83
CA LEU A 125 11.08 -6.08 -0.34
C LEU A 125 11.21 -5.81 1.17
N ASP A 126 10.20 -5.17 1.76
CA ASP A 126 10.16 -4.86 3.18
C ASP A 126 9.99 -6.13 4.03
N SER A 127 11.02 -6.49 4.79
CA SER A 127 10.99 -7.63 5.72
C SER A 127 9.95 -7.52 6.85
N ARG A 128 9.40 -6.32 7.09
CA ARG A 128 8.32 -6.08 8.06
C ARG A 128 6.95 -6.47 7.53
N ILE A 129 6.81 -6.70 6.23
CA ILE A 129 5.56 -7.11 5.59
C ILE A 129 5.58 -8.62 5.38
N ALA A 130 4.81 -9.33 6.19
CA ALA A 130 4.56 -10.75 6.00
C ALA A 130 3.44 -10.98 4.98
N SER A 131 3.44 -12.14 4.36
CA SER A 131 2.29 -12.66 3.64
C SER A 131 1.22 -13.18 4.62
N ALA A 132 -0.01 -13.32 4.15
CA ALA A 132 -1.14 -13.82 4.94
C ALA A 132 -0.89 -15.21 5.56
N ASP A 133 0.01 -15.99 4.96
CA ASP A 133 0.40 -17.31 5.47
C ASP A 133 1.62 -17.27 6.42
N GLY A 134 2.08 -16.08 6.79
CA GLY A 134 3.20 -15.84 7.69
C GLY A 134 4.57 -15.75 7.02
N SER A 135 4.69 -16.06 5.72
CA SER A 135 5.98 -16.01 5.01
C SER A 135 6.51 -14.57 4.92
N LYS A 136 7.80 -14.37 5.21
CA LYS A 136 8.45 -13.04 5.20
C LYS A 136 9.80 -13.08 4.51
N ILE A 137 10.27 -11.91 4.08
CA ILE A 137 11.60 -11.77 3.49
C ILE A 137 12.66 -12.32 4.45
N GLY A 138 13.56 -13.16 3.94
CA GLY A 138 14.58 -13.88 4.69
C GLY A 138 14.23 -15.32 5.04
N ASP A 139 12.96 -15.74 4.94
CA ASP A 139 12.58 -17.12 5.21
C ASP A 139 13.23 -18.09 4.21
N ALA A 140 13.69 -19.24 4.69
CA ALA A 140 14.29 -20.26 3.84
C ALA A 140 13.22 -20.92 2.95
N PHE A 141 13.59 -21.27 1.72
CA PHE A 141 12.73 -22.03 0.80
C PHE A 141 12.18 -23.31 1.45
N SER A 142 13.05 -24.03 2.17
CA SER A 142 12.72 -25.28 2.87
C SER A 142 11.69 -25.11 3.98
N ALA A 143 11.43 -23.88 4.46
CA ALA A 143 10.36 -23.61 5.41
C ALA A 143 8.96 -23.69 4.76
N LYS A 144 8.88 -23.59 3.42
CA LYS A 144 7.62 -23.50 2.68
C LYS A 144 7.43 -24.57 1.61
N PHE A 145 8.51 -24.98 0.95
CA PHE A 145 8.49 -25.89 -0.17
C PHE A 145 9.52 -27.01 0.01
N ASP A 146 9.10 -28.26 -0.21
CA ASP A 146 10.01 -29.41 -0.23
C ASP A 146 10.76 -29.53 -1.57
N LYS A 147 10.12 -29.07 -2.65
CA LYS A 147 10.61 -29.16 -4.04
C LYS A 147 10.10 -28.03 -4.92
N ALA A 148 10.90 -27.64 -5.90
CA ALA A 148 10.54 -26.63 -6.89
C ALA A 148 9.56 -27.13 -7.95
N PHE A 149 9.61 -28.43 -8.28
CA PHE A 149 8.78 -29.01 -9.33
C PHE A 149 7.28 -28.76 -9.09
N ASN A 150 6.58 -28.29 -10.14
CA ASN A 150 5.18 -27.83 -10.15
C ASN A 150 4.83 -26.59 -9.30
N ASN A 151 5.74 -26.12 -8.45
CA ASN A 151 5.51 -24.94 -7.61
C ASN A 151 6.16 -23.69 -8.18
N CYS A 152 7.33 -23.86 -8.82
CA CYS A 152 8.23 -22.77 -9.14
C CYS A 152 8.67 -22.73 -10.61
N VAL A 153 9.01 -21.54 -11.06
CA VAL A 153 9.58 -21.22 -12.37
C VAL A 153 10.81 -20.32 -12.20
N LEU A 154 11.69 -20.29 -13.19
CA LEU A 154 12.77 -19.30 -13.19
C LEU A 154 12.16 -17.91 -13.32
N ALA A 155 12.59 -16.97 -12.48
CA ALA A 155 12.13 -15.60 -12.55
C ALA A 155 12.55 -14.98 -13.88
N SER A 156 11.65 -14.19 -14.49
CA SER A 156 11.93 -13.51 -15.75
C SER A 156 12.78 -12.25 -15.51
N GLY A 157 13.97 -12.19 -16.09
CA GLY A 157 14.90 -11.07 -15.99
C GLY A 157 16.23 -11.41 -16.65
N LEU A 158 16.92 -10.44 -17.24
CA LEU A 158 18.11 -10.70 -18.06
C LEU A 158 19.31 -11.22 -17.25
N ASP A 159 19.34 -11.01 -15.94
CA ASP A 159 20.49 -11.36 -15.09
C ASP A 159 20.09 -12.00 -13.74
N THR A 160 18.81 -12.34 -13.55
CA THR A 160 18.31 -12.84 -12.26
C THR A 160 18.20 -14.35 -12.30
N ARG A 161 18.97 -15.02 -11.45
CA ARG A 161 18.89 -16.49 -11.24
C ARG A 161 17.81 -16.87 -10.22
N ASP A 162 16.93 -15.93 -9.92
CA ASP A 162 15.91 -16.08 -8.89
C ASP A 162 14.87 -17.13 -9.30
N VAL A 163 14.27 -17.75 -8.31
CA VAL A 163 13.21 -18.75 -8.49
C VAL A 163 11.92 -18.19 -7.95
N GLU A 164 10.90 -18.10 -8.80
CA GLU A 164 9.57 -17.62 -8.45
C GLU A 164 8.64 -18.80 -8.23
N CYS A 165 8.09 -18.91 -7.02
CA CYS A 165 7.17 -19.96 -6.60
C CYS A 165 5.78 -19.40 -6.36
N ARG A 166 4.74 -20.11 -6.78
CA ARG A 166 3.36 -19.76 -6.42
C ARG A 166 3.16 -19.98 -4.92
N ALA A 167 2.62 -18.99 -4.22
CA ALA A 167 2.26 -19.17 -2.82
C ALA A 167 1.17 -20.27 -2.70
N PRO A 168 1.27 -21.20 -1.73
CA PRO A 168 0.26 -22.24 -1.56
C PRO A 168 -1.15 -21.65 -1.39
N ASN A 169 -2.12 -22.23 -2.09
CA ASN A 169 -3.53 -21.78 -2.10
C ASN A 169 -3.75 -20.33 -2.57
N SER A 170 -2.83 -19.77 -3.33
CA SER A 170 -2.94 -18.42 -3.89
C SER A 170 -2.95 -18.42 -5.41
N GLN A 171 -3.68 -17.48 -6.01
CA GLN A 171 -3.65 -17.21 -7.44
C GLN A 171 -2.80 -15.96 -7.75
N HIS A 172 -2.76 -15.01 -6.82
CA HIS A 172 -2.12 -13.71 -7.01
C HIS A 172 -0.76 -13.54 -6.32
N LEU A 173 -0.45 -14.33 -5.29
CA LEU A 173 0.81 -14.24 -4.56
C LEU A 173 1.87 -15.22 -5.07
N ARG A 174 3.08 -14.70 -5.20
CA ARG A 174 4.28 -15.46 -5.54
C ARG A 174 5.45 -15.06 -4.65
N TYR A 175 6.32 -16.02 -4.40
CA TYR A 175 7.50 -15.88 -3.57
C TYR A 175 8.73 -16.04 -4.45
N VAL A 176 9.58 -15.01 -4.46
CA VAL A 176 10.83 -15.02 -5.21
C VAL A 176 11.95 -15.34 -4.24
N TYR A 177 12.66 -16.43 -4.52
CA TYR A 177 13.82 -16.87 -3.75
C TYR A 177 15.10 -16.54 -4.51
N SER A 178 16.08 -16.08 -3.76
CA SER A 178 17.40 -15.74 -4.28
C SER A 178 18.47 -16.42 -3.42
N GLY A 179 19.58 -16.79 -4.07
CA GLY A 179 20.73 -17.37 -3.41
C GLY A 179 21.88 -17.59 -4.38
N THR A 180 22.95 -18.21 -3.89
CA THR A 180 24.13 -18.50 -4.71
C THR A 180 23.89 -19.77 -5.54
N TRP A 181 24.15 -19.69 -6.85
CA TRP A 181 24.15 -20.83 -7.75
C TRP A 181 25.34 -20.76 -8.70
N HIS A 182 26.03 -21.90 -8.85
CA HIS A 182 27.20 -22.05 -9.71
C HIS A 182 26.97 -23.02 -10.88
N GLY A 183 25.72 -23.43 -11.13
CA GLY A 183 25.39 -24.30 -12.25
C GLY A 183 25.18 -23.53 -13.56
N PRO A 184 24.79 -24.23 -14.63
CA PRO A 184 24.53 -23.62 -15.93
C PRO A 184 23.40 -22.59 -15.86
N GLU A 185 23.47 -21.58 -16.73
CA GLU A 185 22.40 -20.60 -16.90
C GLU A 185 21.17 -21.21 -17.55
N GLY A 186 19.99 -20.65 -17.27
CA GLY A 186 18.72 -21.13 -17.80
C GLY A 186 18.23 -22.45 -17.20
N LEU A 187 18.97 -23.05 -16.27
CA LEU A 187 18.53 -24.24 -15.54
C LEU A 187 18.05 -23.91 -14.14
N MET A 188 16.96 -24.57 -13.75
CA MET A 188 16.45 -24.55 -12.38
C MET A 188 17.51 -25.14 -11.42
N PRO A 189 17.91 -24.42 -10.35
CA PRO A 189 18.75 -25.01 -9.31
C PRO A 189 18.11 -26.26 -8.71
N SER A 190 18.92 -27.21 -8.26
CA SER A 190 18.40 -28.42 -7.61
C SER A 190 17.69 -28.10 -6.31
N ASP A 191 16.74 -28.96 -5.89
CA ASP A 191 16.03 -28.79 -4.62
C ASP A 191 17.00 -28.70 -3.43
N ASP A 192 18.11 -29.45 -3.44
CA ASP A 192 19.15 -29.37 -2.40
C ASP A 192 19.85 -28.02 -2.33
N THR A 193 20.01 -27.34 -3.48
CA THR A 193 20.53 -25.97 -3.52
C THR A 193 19.49 -25.00 -3.00
N LEU A 194 18.23 -25.14 -3.45
CA LEU A 194 17.15 -24.22 -3.12
C LEU A 194 16.81 -24.22 -1.64
N LYS A 195 16.95 -25.34 -0.92
CA LYS A 195 16.64 -25.45 0.52
C LYS A 195 17.21 -24.33 1.38
N SER A 196 18.40 -23.81 1.04
CA SER A 196 19.08 -22.73 1.77
C SER A 196 18.83 -21.33 1.21
N TRP A 197 18.16 -21.21 0.06
CA TRP A 197 17.80 -19.93 -0.54
C TRP A 197 16.77 -19.22 0.31
N THR A 198 16.85 -17.90 0.33
CA THR A 198 15.97 -17.06 1.15
C THR A 198 14.97 -16.32 0.29
N LEU A 199 13.76 -16.16 0.82
CA LEU A 199 12.71 -15.33 0.24
C LEU A 199 13.22 -13.90 0.14
N SER A 200 13.47 -13.41 -1.07
CA SER A 200 14.03 -12.07 -1.32
C SER A 200 12.94 -11.06 -1.63
N LYS A 201 11.78 -11.53 -2.14
CA LYS A 201 10.67 -10.68 -2.55
C LYS A 201 9.35 -11.43 -2.54
N ILE A 202 8.29 -10.76 -2.09
CA ILE A 202 6.90 -11.23 -2.24
C ILE A 202 6.27 -10.43 -3.38
N VAL A 203 5.66 -11.11 -4.34
CA VAL A 203 4.98 -10.49 -5.48
C VAL A 203 3.50 -10.75 -5.36
N TRP A 204 2.70 -9.69 -5.33
CA TRP A 204 1.27 -9.75 -5.60
C TRP A 204 1.04 -9.32 -7.04
N GLN A 205 0.19 -10.04 -7.78
CA GLN A 205 -0.15 -9.70 -9.15
C GLN A 205 -1.62 -10.04 -9.43
N ARG A 206 -2.33 -9.11 -10.05
CA ARG A 206 -3.75 -9.23 -10.43
C ARG A 206 -3.96 -10.20 -11.59
#